data_AF-A0A2S2NYF9-F1
#
_entry.id   AF-A0A2S2NYF9-F1
#
_cell.length_a   1.000
_cell.length_b   1.000
_cell.length_c   1.000
_cell.angle_alpha   90.00
_cell.angle_beta   90.00
_cell.angle_gamma   90.00
#
_symmetry.space_group_name_H-M   'P 1'
#
loop_
_entity.id
_entity.type
_entity.pdbx_description
1 polymer ?
#
loop_
_entity_poly.entity_id
_entity_poly.type
_entity_poly.pdbx_seq_one_letter_code
_entity_poly.pdbx_strand_id
1 'polypeptide(L)'
;MIFPASFEYEITKTHGTCVELRCNAKSIDEINTWVSEFGKLNNTHWNFRSSVPNGTRIVCSKKFVCHHSAFQKPSRDDNKKGLSKNADCPATIKTTVKLDTISTRKKDPFIKVE
;
A
#
# COMPACT_ATOMS: atom_id res chain seq x y z
N MET A 1 -12.13 4.22 8.25
CA MET A 1 -10.73 3.83 7.96
C MET A 1 -9.85 4.73 8.81
N ILE A 2 -8.99 4.15 9.63
CA ILE A 2 -8.10 4.88 10.55
C ILE A 2 -6.68 4.78 10.00
N PHE A 3 -5.96 5.89 9.94
CA PHE A 3 -4.59 5.92 9.41
C PHE A 3 -3.56 6.01 10.56
N PRO A 4 -2.38 5.36 10.42
CA PRO A 4 -1.32 5.45 11.42
C PRO A 4 -0.82 6.88 11.61
N ALA A 5 -0.55 7.25 12.85
CA ALA A 5 0.05 8.54 13.20
C ALA A 5 1.58 8.52 13.28
N SER A 6 2.21 7.33 13.16
CA SER A 6 3.68 7.17 13.18
C SER A 6 4.39 7.88 12.02
N PHE A 7 3.63 8.25 10.99
CA PHE A 7 4.11 8.99 9.84
C PHE A 7 3.21 10.19 9.62
N GLU A 8 3.80 11.32 9.21
CA GLU A 8 3.01 12.46 8.76
C GLU A 8 2.33 12.10 7.45
N TYR A 9 1.02 12.31 7.40
CA TYR A 9 0.24 12.01 6.20
C TYR A 9 -0.78 13.10 5.89
N GLU A 10 -1.12 13.20 4.61
CA GLU A 10 -2.17 14.08 4.10
C GLU A 10 -3.02 13.29 3.09
N ILE A 11 -4.34 13.38 3.21
CA ILE A 11 -5.26 12.78 2.25
C ILE A 11 -5.39 13.73 1.06
N THR A 12 -4.86 13.34 -0.09
CA THR A 12 -4.87 14.17 -1.30
C THR A 12 -6.15 14.02 -2.12
N LYS A 13 -6.69 12.82 -2.21
CA LYS A 13 -7.91 12.53 -2.98
C LYS A 13 -8.70 11.39 -2.35
N THR A 14 -10.01 11.50 -2.48
CA THR A 14 -10.95 10.42 -2.12
C THR A 14 -11.91 10.22 -3.28
N HIS A 15 -11.95 9.00 -3.82
CA HIS A 15 -12.81 8.62 -4.94
C HIS A 15 -13.53 7.31 -4.60
N GLY A 16 -14.77 7.42 -4.14
CA GLY A 16 -15.56 6.26 -3.71
C GLY A 16 -14.85 5.49 -2.59
N THR A 17 -14.39 4.28 -2.89
CA THR A 17 -13.64 3.41 -1.96
C THR A 17 -12.12 3.52 -2.08
N CYS A 18 -11.62 4.33 -3.02
CA CYS A 18 -10.19 4.59 -3.20
C CYS A 18 -9.78 5.87 -2.47
N VAL A 19 -8.74 5.78 -1.65
CA VAL A 19 -8.13 6.93 -0.96
C VAL A 19 -6.69 7.05 -1.41
N GLU A 20 -6.30 8.23 -1.91
CA GLU A 20 -4.92 8.57 -2.20
C GLU A 20 -4.38 9.46 -1.09
N LEU A 21 -3.38 8.96 -0.36
CA LEU A 21 -2.69 9.69 0.70
C LEU A 21 -1.22 9.86 0.36
N ARG A 22 -0.64 10.94 0.86
CA ARG A 22 0.80 11.19 0.90
C ARG A 22 1.29 10.93 2.31
N CYS A 23 2.48 10.39 2.40
CA CYS A 23 3.11 9.98 3.65
C CYS A 23 4.60 10.30 3.54
N ASN A 24 5.24 10.68 4.65
CA ASN A 24 6.67 11.00 4.70
C ASN A 24 7.58 9.75 4.72
N ALA A 25 7.06 8.55 4.44
CA ALA A 25 7.83 7.32 4.33
C ALA A 25 8.81 7.35 3.13
N LYS A 26 10.08 7.00 3.38
CA LYS A 26 11.20 7.10 2.44
C LYS A 26 11.74 5.75 1.97
N SER A 27 11.42 4.67 2.67
CA SER A 27 11.99 3.34 2.43
C SER A 27 10.92 2.24 2.37
N ILE A 28 11.32 1.06 1.86
CA ILE A 28 10.45 -0.13 1.87
C ILE A 28 10.13 -0.57 3.29
N ASP A 29 11.07 -0.43 4.22
CA ASP A 29 10.87 -0.85 5.60
C ASP A 29 9.87 0.06 6.30
N GLU A 30 9.96 1.37 6.10
CA GLU A 30 8.95 2.31 6.55
C GLU A 30 7.57 2.05 5.95
N ILE A 31 7.50 1.71 4.65
CA ILE A 31 6.26 1.25 4.01
C ILE A 31 5.68 0.03 4.73
N ASN A 32 6.52 -0.95 5.09
CA ASN A 32 6.06 -2.16 5.77
C ASN A 32 5.52 -1.84 7.17
N THR A 33 6.22 -0.96 7.90
CA THR A 33 5.76 -0.46 9.19
C THR A 33 4.42 0.22 9.07
N TRP A 34 4.26 1.16 8.14
CA TRP A 34 3.01 1.88 7.91
C TRP A 34 1.86 0.93 7.56
N VAL A 35 2.07 -0.04 6.66
CA VAL A 35 1.02 -1.02 6.28
C VAL A 35 0.67 -1.96 7.42
N SER A 36 1.65 -2.35 8.24
CA SER A 36 1.43 -3.17 9.43
C SER A 36 0.58 -2.45 10.48
N GLU A 37 0.91 -1.18 10.76
CA GLU A 37 0.14 -0.33 11.67
C GLU A 37 -1.27 -0.07 11.14
N PHE A 38 -1.39 0.25 9.84
CA PHE A 38 -2.67 0.44 9.19
C PHE A 38 -3.55 -0.82 9.28
N GLY A 39 -2.93 -1.99 9.07
CA GLY A 39 -3.56 -3.28 9.24
C GLY A 39 -4.09 -3.49 10.67
N LYS A 40 -3.24 -3.25 11.67
CA LYS A 40 -3.62 -3.36 13.10
C LYS A 40 -4.77 -2.43 13.46
N LEU A 41 -4.72 -1.16 13.06
CA LEU A 41 -5.75 -0.16 13.37
C LEU A 41 -7.12 -0.48 12.74
N ASN A 42 -7.13 -1.13 11.58
CA ASN A 42 -8.36 -1.46 10.86
C ASN A 42 -8.73 -2.95 10.97
N ASN A 43 -8.06 -3.71 11.85
CA ASN A 43 -8.23 -5.16 11.99
C ASN A 43 -8.17 -5.92 10.64
N THR A 44 -7.23 -5.54 9.79
CA THR A 44 -7.01 -6.13 8.47
C THR A 44 -5.57 -6.63 8.35
N HIS A 45 -5.40 -7.84 7.82
CA HIS A 45 -4.09 -8.35 7.47
C HIS A 45 -3.80 -8.11 5.99
N TRP A 46 -2.61 -7.60 5.68
CA TRP A 46 -2.19 -7.25 4.32
C TRP A 46 -1.07 -8.18 3.88
N ASN A 47 -1.34 -8.98 2.84
CA ASN A 47 -0.35 -9.87 2.25
C ASN A 47 0.46 -9.10 1.20
N PHE A 48 1.77 -9.33 1.19
CA PHE A 48 2.64 -8.86 0.11
C PHE A 48 2.26 -9.51 -1.22
N ARG A 49 2.20 -8.72 -2.29
CA ARG A 49 1.97 -9.21 -3.66
C ARG A 49 3.17 -9.04 -4.57
N SER A 50 3.77 -7.86 -4.58
CA SER A 50 4.91 -7.54 -5.46
C SER A 50 5.64 -6.29 -4.98
N SER A 51 6.95 -6.21 -5.23
CA SER A 51 7.77 -5.03 -4.94
C SER A 51 8.69 -4.70 -6.12
N VAL A 52 9.07 -3.43 -6.21
CA VAL A 52 10.15 -2.92 -7.04
C VAL A 52 11.08 -2.17 -6.10
N PRO A 53 12.16 -2.79 -5.60
CA PRO A 53 12.97 -2.20 -4.54
C PRO A 53 13.91 -1.09 -5.00
N ASN A 54 14.40 -1.15 -6.24
CA ASN A 54 15.27 -0.15 -6.85
C ASN A 54 14.76 0.14 -8.25
N GLY A 55 13.85 1.11 -8.38
CA GLY A 55 13.29 1.47 -9.68
C GLY A 55 14.19 2.45 -10.45
N THR A 56 14.11 2.43 -11.78
CA THR A 56 14.83 3.42 -12.62
C THR A 56 14.25 4.83 -12.50
N ARG A 57 12.96 4.95 -12.13
CA ARG A 57 12.22 6.23 -12.04
C ARG A 57 11.56 6.46 -10.68
N ILE A 58 11.78 5.56 -9.73
CA ILE A 58 11.22 5.57 -8.38
C ILE A 58 12.28 5.04 -7.42
N VAL A 59 12.24 5.43 -6.15
CA VAL A 59 13.10 4.80 -5.13
C VAL A 59 12.65 3.36 -4.99
N CYS A 60 11.39 3.17 -4.57
CA CYS A 60 10.79 1.85 -4.43
C CYS A 60 9.27 1.88 -4.59
N SER A 61 8.67 0.73 -4.88
CA SER A 61 7.23 0.51 -4.84
C SER A 61 6.89 -0.84 -4.23
N LYS A 62 5.75 -0.92 -3.55
CA LYS A 62 5.24 -2.17 -3.01
C LYS A 62 3.73 -2.25 -3.15
N LYS A 63 3.22 -3.44 -3.45
CA LYS A 63 1.79 -3.71 -3.55
C LYS A 63 1.40 -4.77 -2.53
N PHE A 64 0.30 -4.50 -1.84
CA PHE A 64 -0.30 -5.40 -0.87
C PHE A 64 -1.74 -5.69 -1.27
N VAL A 65 -2.22 -6.85 -0.87
CA VAL A 65 -3.60 -7.30 -1.05
C VAL A 65 -4.15 -7.78 0.27
N CYS A 66 -5.47 -7.66 0.46
CA CYS A 66 -6.10 -8.17 1.66
C CYS A 66 -5.78 -9.66 1.85
N HIS A 67 -5.63 -10.09 3.11
CA HIS A 67 -5.50 -11.50 3.44
C HIS A 67 -6.67 -12.31 2.89
N HIS A 68 -7.87 -11.75 2.73
CA HIS A 68 -9.04 -12.42 2.16
C HIS A 68 -9.16 -12.34 0.63
N SER A 69 -8.11 -11.89 -0.06
CA SER A 69 -8.07 -11.90 -1.53
C SER A 69 -7.86 -13.32 -2.09
N ALA A 70 -8.10 -13.47 -3.40
CA ALA A 70 -7.83 -14.69 -4.15
C ALA A 70 -6.33 -15.00 -4.36
N PHE A 71 -5.44 -14.11 -3.93
CA PHE A 71 -4.01 -14.24 -4.21
C PHE A 71 -3.43 -15.48 -3.53
N GLN A 72 -2.89 -16.40 -4.34
CA GLN A 72 -2.33 -17.69 -3.90
C GLN A 72 -3.31 -18.54 -3.09
N LYS A 73 -4.60 -18.46 -3.40
CA LYS A 73 -5.64 -19.25 -2.74
C LYS A 73 -6.49 -20.01 -3.75
N PRO A 74 -6.99 -21.20 -3.40
CA PRO A 74 -7.91 -21.92 -4.25
C PRO A 74 -9.21 -21.14 -4.43
N SER A 75 -9.86 -21.38 -5.57
CA SER A 75 -11.23 -20.95 -5.83
C SER A 75 -12.19 -21.57 -4.81
N ARG A 76 -13.43 -21.08 -4.76
CA ARG A 76 -14.45 -21.65 -3.86
C ARG A 76 -14.72 -23.12 -4.17
N ASP A 77 -14.73 -23.50 -5.44
CA ASP A 77 -14.99 -24.87 -5.91
C ASP A 77 -13.82 -25.81 -5.58
N ASP A 78 -12.59 -25.29 -5.60
CA ASP A 78 -11.39 -26.06 -5.27
C ASP A 78 -11.14 -26.12 -3.75
N ASN A 79 -11.78 -25.26 -2.95
CA ASN A 79 -11.65 -25.21 -1.49
C ASN A 79 -12.46 -26.30 -0.77
N LYS A 80 -12.28 -27.56 -1.19
CA LYS A 80 -13.05 -28.72 -0.70
C LYS A 80 -12.99 -28.91 0.82
N LYS A 81 -11.90 -28.48 1.45
CA LYS A 81 -11.68 -28.59 2.91
C LYS A 81 -12.17 -27.36 3.70
N GLY A 82 -12.63 -26.30 3.02
CA GLY A 82 -13.08 -25.06 3.67
C GLY A 82 -11.98 -24.27 4.39
N LEU A 83 -10.70 -24.61 4.20
CA LEU A 83 -9.57 -23.99 4.92
C LEU A 83 -9.17 -22.63 4.35
N SER A 84 -9.40 -22.42 3.05
CA SER A 84 -9.10 -21.14 2.42
C SER A 84 -10.10 -20.08 2.86
N LYS A 85 -9.59 -18.99 3.45
CA LYS A 85 -10.36 -17.78 3.78
C LYS A 85 -10.46 -16.82 2.58
N ASN A 86 -10.58 -17.34 1.36
CA ASN A 86 -10.78 -16.51 0.18
C ASN A 86 -12.22 -15.97 0.17
N ALA A 87 -12.36 -14.65 0.20
CA ALA A 87 -13.65 -13.96 0.04
C ALA A 87 -13.64 -13.06 -1.21
N ASP A 88 -12.68 -13.29 -2.12
CA ASP A 88 -12.44 -12.50 -3.32
C ASP A 88 -12.36 -10.99 -3.03
N CYS A 89 -11.79 -10.63 -1.88
CA CYS A 89 -11.71 -9.25 -1.44
C CYS A 89 -10.86 -8.42 -2.43
N PRO A 90 -11.42 -7.35 -3.04
CA PRO A 90 -10.72 -6.54 -4.03
C PRO A 90 -9.79 -5.49 -3.40
N ALA A 91 -9.75 -5.39 -2.07
CA ALA A 91 -9.00 -4.36 -1.38
C ALA A 91 -7.48 -4.54 -1.60
N THR A 92 -6.84 -3.47 -2.07
CA THR A 92 -5.39 -3.44 -2.32
C THR A 92 -4.78 -2.14 -1.82
N ILE A 93 -3.52 -2.20 -1.40
CA ILE A 93 -2.72 -1.02 -1.10
C ILE A 93 -1.58 -0.98 -2.13
N LYS A 94 -1.40 0.17 -2.77
CA LYS A 94 -0.27 0.43 -3.66
C LYS A 94 0.54 1.57 -3.06
N THR A 95 1.81 1.33 -2.79
CA THR A 95 2.74 2.34 -2.27
C THR A 95 3.84 2.60 -3.28
N THR A 96 4.31 3.85 -3.36
CA THR A 96 5.41 4.24 -4.25
C THR A 96 6.15 5.41 -3.62
N VAL A 97 7.44 5.24 -3.39
CA VAL A 97 8.36 6.33 -3.03
C VAL A 97 8.97 6.87 -4.31
N LYS A 98 8.68 8.14 -4.61
CA LYS A 98 9.21 8.81 -5.80
C LYS A 98 10.66 9.23 -5.57
N LEU A 99 11.44 9.27 -6.65
CA LEU A 99 12.77 9.89 -6.61
C LEU A 99 12.61 11.40 -6.39
N ASP A 100 13.46 11.95 -5.53
CA ASP A 100 13.62 13.39 -5.42
C ASP A 100 14.62 13.89 -6.47
N THR A 101 14.08 14.50 -7.52
CA THR A 101 14.82 15.04 -8.66
C THR A 101 14.32 16.44 -8.93
N ILE A 102 15.09 17.25 -9.66
CA ILE A 102 14.66 18.60 -10.06
C ILE A 102 13.31 18.57 -10.80
N SER A 103 13.08 17.55 -11.65
CA SER A 103 11.82 17.40 -12.39
C SER A 103 10.64 17.04 -11.47
N THR A 104 10.85 16.14 -10.52
CA THR A 104 9.81 15.77 -9.55
C THR A 104 9.52 16.91 -8.58
N ARG A 105 10.51 17.68 -8.13
CA ARG A 105 10.29 18.93 -7.37
C ARG A 105 9.49 19.98 -8.14
N LYS A 106 9.71 20.10 -9.45
CA LYS A 106 8.96 21.05 -10.30
C LYS A 106 7.52 20.64 -10.58
N LYS A 107 7.25 19.33 -10.67
CA LYS A 107 5.95 18.78 -11.12
C LYS A 107 5.09 18.25 -9.98
N ASP A 108 5.70 17.79 -8.90
CA ASP A 108 5.00 17.28 -7.72
C ASP A 108 4.98 18.40 -6.68
N PRO A 109 3.86 19.12 -6.50
CA PRO A 109 3.77 20.26 -5.59
C PRO A 109 4.02 19.89 -4.12
N PHE A 110 4.11 18.59 -3.81
CA PHE A 110 4.32 18.05 -2.48
C PHE A 110 5.77 17.69 -2.16
N ILE A 111 6.68 17.69 -3.15
CA ILE A 111 8.12 17.54 -2.87
C ILE A 111 8.65 18.96 -2.63
N LYS A 112 8.59 19.40 -1.37
CA LYS A 112 9.11 20.71 -0.96
C LYS A 112 10.60 20.75 -1.28
N VAL A 113 11.00 21.78 -2.03
CA VAL A 113 12.40 22.22 -2.10
C VAL A 113 12.66 22.91 -0.76
N GLU A 114 13.32 22.22 0.16
CA GLU A 114 14.05 22.95 1.22
C GLU A 114 15.23 23.70 0.60
#